data_AF-A0A4S8MV66-F1
#
_entry.id   AF-A0A4S8MV66-F1
#
_cell.length_a   1.000
_cell.length_b   1.000
_cell.length_c   1.000
_cell.angle_alpha   90.00
_cell.angle_beta   90.00
_cell.angle_gamma   90.00
#
_symmetry.space_group_name_H-M   'P 1'
#
loop_
_entity.id
_entity.type
_entity.pdbx_description
1 polymer ?
#
loop_
_entity_poly.entity_id
_entity_poly.type
_entity_poly.pdbx_seq_one_letter_code
_entity_poly.pdbx_strand_id
1 'polypeptide(L)'
;MILRIPPVDPSTTLRTQLLLRFTNDVLSSMPGYPASPENLPLALDWLDDLDQAWVSVLQTQIWDPQQGVGVDLVIDAEDAAKGLKSTGPSQTERTRLKSLLIGGVATLDEWIEGKPMLVEDGEGEGDETLNEDVRDVESFLKGLGLQEDFDNLFSRSLDELRDVVGFDSD
;
A
#
# COMPACT_ATOMS: atom_id res chain seq x y z
N MET A 1 2.32 14.66 -3.90
CA MET A 1 1.90 15.48 -5.07
C MET A 1 0.58 15.00 -5.68
N ILE A 2 0.39 13.70 -5.92
CA ILE A 2 -0.87 13.13 -6.46
C ILE A 2 -2.08 13.45 -5.56
N LEU A 3 -1.93 13.34 -4.24
CA LEU A 3 -2.98 13.61 -3.27
C LEU A 3 -3.42 15.08 -3.16
N ARG A 4 -2.69 16.01 -3.81
CA ARG A 4 -3.12 17.41 -3.92
C ARG A 4 -4.11 17.65 -5.06
N ILE A 5 -4.33 16.65 -5.91
CA ILE A 5 -5.40 16.69 -6.91
C ILE A 5 -6.72 16.62 -6.13
N PRO A 6 -7.63 17.59 -6.30
CA PRO A 6 -8.82 17.66 -5.47
C PRO A 6 -9.76 16.49 -5.79
N PRO A 7 -10.44 15.89 -4.78
CA PRO A 7 -11.43 14.84 -4.97
C PRO A 7 -12.76 15.43 -5.48
N VAL A 8 -12.73 16.19 -6.57
CA VAL A 8 -13.93 16.73 -7.23
C VAL A 8 -13.87 16.43 -8.71
N ASP A 9 -15.00 16.04 -9.28
CA ASP A 9 -15.08 15.68 -10.69
C ASP A 9 -14.76 16.90 -11.58
N PRO A 10 -14.04 16.70 -12.70
CA PRO A 10 -13.61 15.42 -13.28
C PRO A 10 -12.23 14.92 -12.78
N SER A 11 -11.63 15.57 -11.77
CA SER A 11 -10.25 15.30 -11.35
C SER A 11 -10.10 14.03 -10.49
N THR A 12 -11.20 13.51 -9.96
CA THR A 12 -11.27 12.25 -9.19
C THR A 12 -10.66 11.07 -9.95
N THR A 13 -11.06 10.85 -11.20
CA THR A 13 -10.51 9.77 -12.03
C THR A 13 -9.01 9.92 -12.24
N LEU A 14 -8.54 11.14 -12.49
CA LEU A 14 -7.10 11.41 -12.65
C LEU A 14 -6.33 11.08 -11.37
N ARG A 15 -6.84 11.50 -10.20
CA ARG A 15 -6.25 11.20 -8.90
C ARG A 15 -6.13 9.69 -8.67
N THR A 16 -7.19 8.95 -8.93
CA THR A 16 -7.23 7.49 -8.77
C THR A 16 -6.25 6.79 -9.72
N GLN A 17 -6.26 7.12 -11.01
CA GLN A 17 -5.39 6.47 -12.01
C GLN A 17 -3.91 6.75 -11.77
N LEU A 18 -3.56 7.98 -11.38
CA LEU A 18 -2.18 8.32 -11.04
C LEU A 18 -1.71 7.58 -9.80
N LEU A 19 -2.56 7.45 -8.77
CA LEU A 19 -2.18 6.72 -7.56
C LEU A 19 -2.06 5.21 -7.85
N LEU A 20 -2.98 4.63 -8.63
CA LEU A 20 -2.89 3.22 -9.09
C LEU A 20 -1.56 2.95 -9.78
N ARG A 21 -1.18 3.82 -10.72
CA ARG A 21 0.09 3.70 -11.44
C ARG A 21 1.28 3.84 -10.49
N PHE A 22 1.27 4.84 -9.63
CA PHE A 22 2.35 5.08 -8.68
C PHE A 22 2.54 3.89 -7.73
N THR A 23 1.45 3.33 -7.19
CA THR A 23 1.49 2.13 -6.34
C THR A 23 2.09 0.94 -7.07
N ASN A 24 1.68 0.69 -8.32
CA ASN A 24 2.28 -0.37 -9.12
C ASN A 24 3.78 -0.15 -9.35
N ASP A 25 4.18 1.07 -9.71
CA ASP A 25 5.57 1.41 -9.99
C ASP A 25 6.43 1.23 -8.74
N VAL A 26 5.96 1.67 -7.56
CA VAL A 26 6.72 1.51 -6.32
C VAL A 26 6.83 0.05 -5.91
N LEU A 27 5.71 -0.69 -5.83
CA LEU A 27 5.71 -2.09 -5.41
C LEU A 27 6.56 -2.98 -6.34
N SER A 28 6.60 -2.67 -7.64
CA SER A 28 7.45 -3.40 -8.59
C SER A 28 8.93 -3.01 -8.51
N SER A 29 9.25 -1.83 -7.98
CA SER A 29 10.61 -1.30 -7.94
C SER A 29 11.34 -1.59 -6.62
N MET A 30 10.61 -1.74 -5.51
CA MET A 30 11.18 -2.02 -4.18
C MET A 30 12.10 -3.25 -4.18
N PRO A 31 11.73 -4.38 -4.81
CA PRO A 31 12.61 -5.55 -4.88
C PRO A 31 13.94 -5.33 -5.62
N GLY A 32 14.06 -4.25 -6.39
CA GLY A 32 15.31 -3.88 -7.06
C GLY A 32 16.40 -3.35 -6.10
N TYR A 33 16.07 -3.14 -4.83
CA TYR A 33 16.99 -2.67 -3.79
C TYR A 33 17.15 -3.72 -2.70
N PRO A 34 18.32 -3.86 -2.05
CA PRO A 34 18.50 -4.86 -1.00
C PRO A 34 17.65 -4.52 0.25
N ALA A 35 16.96 -5.52 0.80
CA ALA A 35 16.32 -5.42 2.09
C ALA A 35 17.41 -5.35 3.19
N SER A 36 17.61 -4.17 3.78
CA SER A 36 18.57 -3.98 4.88
C SER A 36 17.83 -3.60 6.17
N PRO A 37 18.39 -3.94 7.34
CA PRO A 37 17.83 -3.51 8.63
C PRO A 37 17.65 -1.99 8.77
N GLU A 38 18.44 -1.20 8.03
CA GLU A 38 18.39 0.26 8.06
C GLU A 38 17.27 0.84 7.19
N ASN A 39 17.00 0.23 6.03
CA ASN A 39 16.03 0.73 5.06
C ASN A 39 14.64 0.15 5.26
N LEU A 40 14.53 -1.06 5.81
CA LEU A 40 13.25 -1.75 5.95
C LEU A 40 12.25 -1.00 6.85
N PRO A 41 12.61 -0.47 8.03
CA PRO A 41 11.69 0.34 8.83
C PRO A 41 11.16 1.56 8.05
N LEU A 42 12.05 2.25 7.32
CA LEU A 42 11.69 3.42 6.52
C LEU A 42 10.77 3.05 5.34
N ALA A 43 10.99 1.89 4.74
CA ALA A 43 10.15 1.38 3.68
C ALA A 43 8.74 1.03 4.18
N LEU A 44 8.63 0.39 5.35
CA LEU A 44 7.33 0.05 5.95
C LEU A 44 6.56 1.29 6.41
N ASP A 45 7.23 2.25 7.06
CA ASP A 45 6.64 3.55 7.43
C ASP A 45 6.10 4.29 6.18
N TRP A 46 6.87 4.31 5.10
CA TRP A 46 6.43 4.90 3.85
C TRP A 46 5.25 4.14 3.19
N LEU A 47 5.20 2.81 3.32
CA LEU A 47 4.06 2.02 2.83
C LEU A 47 2.81 2.23 3.69
N ASP A 48 2.96 2.52 4.99
CA ASP A 48 1.87 2.94 5.87
C ASP A 48 1.24 4.26 5.38
N ASP A 49 2.07 5.25 5.06
CA ASP A 49 1.63 6.51 4.43
C ASP A 49 0.87 6.26 3.12
N LEU A 50 1.34 5.29 2.31
CA LEU A 50 0.68 4.92 1.06
C LEU A 50 -0.68 4.26 1.30
N ASP A 51 -0.81 3.44 2.34
CA ASP A 51 -2.08 2.86 2.76
C ASP A 51 -3.07 3.97 3.19
N GLN A 52 -2.63 4.90 4.03
CA GLN A 52 -3.46 6.02 4.47
C GLN A 52 -3.86 6.95 3.31
N ALA A 53 -2.97 7.14 2.34
CA ALA A 53 -3.25 7.86 1.10
C ALA A 53 -4.35 7.18 0.27
N TRP A 54 -4.34 5.84 0.20
CA TRP A 54 -5.37 5.07 -0.48
C TRP A 54 -6.73 5.15 0.21
N VAL A 55 -6.78 5.03 1.54
CA VAL A 55 -8.01 5.26 2.33
C VAL A 55 -8.64 6.60 1.96
N SER A 56 -7.82 7.65 1.93
CA SER A 56 -8.28 9.00 1.58
C SER A 56 -8.83 9.10 0.16
N VAL A 57 -8.30 8.33 -0.79
CA VAL A 57 -8.82 8.27 -2.18
C VAL A 57 -10.11 7.45 -2.25
N LEU A 58 -10.17 6.31 -1.57
CA LEU A 58 -11.34 5.43 -1.54
C LEU A 58 -12.56 6.12 -0.93
N GLN A 59 -12.33 6.91 0.13
CA GLN A 59 -13.34 7.69 0.83
C GLN A 59 -13.60 9.07 0.20
N THR A 60 -12.98 9.41 -0.94
CA THR A 60 -13.13 10.71 -1.62
C THR A 60 -12.77 11.95 -0.78
N GLN A 61 -11.81 11.78 0.13
CA GLN A 61 -11.36 12.81 1.07
C GLN A 61 -10.26 13.71 0.51
N ILE A 62 -10.14 14.91 1.06
CA ILE A 62 -9.00 15.81 0.85
C ILE A 62 -7.82 15.29 1.67
N TRP A 63 -6.60 15.37 1.13
CA TRP A 63 -5.40 14.99 1.88
C TRP A 63 -4.84 16.18 2.65
N ASP A 64 -4.65 16.03 3.97
CA ASP A 64 -3.85 16.94 4.78
C ASP A 64 -2.38 16.49 4.80
N PRO A 65 -1.46 17.19 4.10
CA PRO A 65 -0.05 16.81 4.06
C PRO A 65 0.71 17.07 5.36
N GLN A 66 0.15 17.83 6.31
CA GLN A 66 0.81 18.07 7.60
C GLN A 66 0.54 16.93 8.58
N GLN A 67 -0.67 16.37 8.53
CA GLN A 67 -1.10 15.30 9.42
C GLN A 67 -0.98 13.91 8.79
N GLY A 68 -0.84 13.83 7.47
CA GLY A 68 -0.77 12.54 6.76
C GLY A 68 -2.11 11.81 6.75
N VAL A 69 -3.24 12.52 6.79
CA VAL A 69 -4.58 11.92 6.89
C VAL A 69 -5.56 12.50 5.88
N GLY A 70 -6.63 11.75 5.63
CA GLY A 70 -7.78 12.20 4.88
C GLY A 70 -8.71 13.06 5.74
N VAL A 71 -9.25 14.12 5.14
CA VAL A 71 -10.22 15.04 5.73
C VAL A 71 -11.44 15.12 4.82
N ASP A 72 -12.62 15.08 5.41
CA ASP A 72 -13.88 15.08 4.66
C ASP A 72 -14.01 16.30 3.73
N LEU A 73 -14.40 16.02 2.49
CA LEU A 73 -14.73 17.05 1.52
C LEU A 73 -16.11 17.62 1.84
N VAL A 74 -16.16 18.89 2.23
CA VAL A 74 -17.42 19.63 2.39
C VAL A 74 -17.77 20.32 1.08
N ILE A 75 -18.93 19.96 0.51
CA ILE A 75 -19.49 20.63 -0.67
C ILE A 75 -20.76 21.37 -0.22
N ASP A 76 -20.77 22.70 -0.36
CA ASP A 76 -21.94 23.50 -0.04
C ASP A 76 -23.09 23.23 -1.02
N ALA A 77 -24.33 23.38 -0.54
CA ALA A 77 -25.53 23.10 -1.32
C ALA A 77 -25.61 23.91 -2.62
N GLU A 78 -25.07 25.14 -2.63
CA GLU A 78 -25.00 25.98 -3.82
C GLU A 78 -24.05 25.41 -4.89
N ASP A 79 -22.92 24.84 -4.48
CA ASP A 79 -21.93 24.27 -5.40
C ASP A 79 -22.37 22.89 -5.89
N ALA A 80 -23.04 22.10 -5.04
CA ALA A 80 -23.73 20.89 -5.46
C ALA A 80 -24.82 21.20 -6.52
N ALA A 81 -25.59 22.28 -6.35
CA ALA A 81 -26.60 22.71 -7.32
C ALA A 81 -26.00 23.16 -8.66
N LYS A 82 -24.73 23.62 -8.67
CA LYS A 82 -23.96 23.92 -9.89
C LYS A 82 -23.37 22.66 -10.56
N GLY A 83 -23.61 21.48 -10.00
CA GLY A 83 -23.16 20.20 -10.52
C GLY A 83 -21.78 19.77 -10.03
N LEU A 84 -21.22 20.43 -9.02
CA LEU A 84 -19.99 19.97 -8.36
C LEU A 84 -20.30 18.69 -7.59
N LYS A 85 -19.56 17.62 -7.87
CA LYS A 85 -19.72 16.33 -7.21
C LYS A 85 -18.37 15.64 -7.08
N SER A 86 -18.32 14.65 -6.21
CA SER A 86 -17.19 13.73 -6.09
C SER A 86 -17.68 12.32 -6.38
N THR A 87 -17.10 11.69 -7.40
CA THR A 87 -17.35 10.29 -7.69
C THR A 87 -16.17 9.46 -7.19
N GLY A 88 -16.44 8.49 -6.31
CA GLY A 88 -15.42 7.57 -5.82
C GLY A 88 -14.90 6.62 -6.90
N PRO A 89 -13.81 5.87 -6.61
CA PRO A 89 -13.26 4.90 -7.54
C PRO A 89 -14.29 3.87 -8.01
N SER A 90 -14.29 3.58 -9.31
CA SER A 90 -15.14 2.58 -9.94
C SER A 90 -14.82 1.16 -9.45
N GLN A 91 -15.74 0.21 -9.68
CA GLN A 91 -15.52 -1.19 -9.31
C GLN A 91 -14.26 -1.78 -9.93
N THR A 92 -13.99 -1.46 -11.20
CA THR A 92 -12.79 -1.92 -11.90
C THR A 92 -11.51 -1.37 -11.25
N GLU A 93 -11.51 -0.10 -10.86
CA GLU A 93 -10.37 0.52 -10.16
C GLU A 93 -10.17 -0.09 -8.78
N ARG A 94 -11.25 -0.33 -8.03
CA ARG A 94 -11.23 -0.99 -6.71
C ARG A 94 -10.68 -2.42 -6.81
N THR A 95 -11.15 -3.21 -7.77
CA THR A 95 -10.64 -4.57 -8.02
C THR A 95 -9.16 -4.53 -8.40
N ARG A 96 -8.75 -3.60 -9.28
CA ARG A 96 -7.36 -3.44 -9.68
C ARG A 96 -6.46 -3.08 -8.49
N LEU A 97 -6.90 -2.14 -7.65
CA LEU A 97 -6.18 -1.80 -6.42
C LEU A 97 -6.02 -3.02 -5.51
N LYS A 98 -7.10 -3.75 -5.25
CA LYS A 98 -7.07 -4.95 -4.41
C LYS A 98 -6.04 -5.96 -4.91
N SER A 99 -6.02 -6.25 -6.21
CA SER A 99 -5.04 -7.15 -6.80
C SER A 99 -3.61 -6.62 -6.67
N LEU A 100 -3.39 -5.31 -6.84
CA LEU A 100 -2.07 -4.68 -6.67
C LEU A 100 -1.56 -4.77 -5.23
N LEU A 101 -2.43 -4.50 -4.24
CA LEU A 101 -2.02 -4.54 -2.83
C LEU A 101 -1.71 -5.97 -2.38
N ILE A 102 -2.58 -6.93 -2.69
CA ILE A 102 -2.35 -8.34 -2.33
C ILE A 102 -1.10 -8.89 -3.02
N GLY A 103 -0.94 -8.63 -4.32
CA GLY A 103 0.25 -9.05 -5.06
C GLY A 103 1.52 -8.36 -4.55
N GLY A 104 1.43 -7.07 -4.21
CA GLY A 104 2.54 -6.30 -3.66
C GLY A 104 3.02 -6.82 -2.31
N VAL A 105 2.10 -7.15 -1.39
CA VAL A 105 2.47 -7.77 -0.10
C VAL A 105 3.21 -9.08 -0.32
N ALA A 106 2.72 -9.95 -1.22
CA ALA A 106 3.41 -11.20 -1.54
C ALA A 106 4.81 -10.95 -2.13
N THR A 107 4.96 -9.98 -3.03
CA THR A 107 6.26 -9.61 -3.58
C THR A 107 7.21 -9.02 -2.53
N LEU A 108 6.69 -8.27 -1.55
CA LEU A 108 7.49 -7.74 -0.45
C LEU A 108 7.93 -8.83 0.53
N ASP A 109 7.08 -9.83 0.78
CA ASP A 109 7.40 -11.01 1.58
C ASP A 109 8.57 -11.79 0.94
N GLU A 110 8.44 -12.12 -0.35
CA GLU A 110 9.50 -12.76 -1.15
C GLU A 110 10.79 -11.92 -1.18
N TRP A 111 10.67 -10.58 -1.25
CA TRP A 111 11.81 -9.67 -1.23
C TRP A 111 12.57 -9.69 0.11
N ILE A 112 11.84 -9.76 1.23
CA ILE A 112 12.43 -9.88 2.57
C ILE A 112 12.99 -11.28 2.80
N GLU A 113 12.40 -12.31 2.18
CA GLU A 113 12.90 -13.69 2.20
C GLU A 113 14.22 -13.82 1.42
N GLY A 114 14.30 -13.22 0.23
CA GLY A 114 15.44 -13.26 -0.68
C GLY A 114 16.68 -12.47 -0.23
N LYS A 115 16.91 -12.30 1.07
CA LYS A 115 17.99 -11.46 1.61
C LYS A 115 19.35 -11.84 0.99
N PRO A 116 20.11 -10.87 0.47
CA PRO A 116 21.55 -10.95 0.56
C PRO A 116 21.91 -10.67 2.02
N MET A 117 21.98 -11.70 2.86
CA MET A 117 22.83 -11.58 4.04
C MET A 117 24.19 -11.13 3.53
N LEU A 118 24.75 -10.09 4.15
CA LEU A 118 26.15 -9.72 3.96
C LEU A 118 26.95 -11.02 4.05
N VAL A 119 27.40 -11.52 2.90
CA VAL A 119 28.50 -12.46 2.84
C VAL A 119 29.68 -11.62 3.32
N GLU A 120 29.87 -11.53 4.63
CA GLU A 120 31.22 -11.38 5.13
C GLU A 120 31.95 -12.61 4.63
N ASP A 121 32.93 -12.38 3.74
CA ASP A 121 33.83 -13.39 3.19
C ASP A 121 34.20 -14.43 4.25
N GLY A 122 33.52 -15.58 4.21
CA GLY A 122 33.68 -16.67 5.15
C GLY A 122 33.55 -17.98 4.39
N GLU A 123 34.67 -18.45 3.86
CA GLU A 123 34.80 -19.78 3.28
C GLU A 123 34.31 -20.85 4.28
N GLY A 124 33.20 -21.52 3.96
CA GLY A 124 32.64 -22.61 4.76
C GLY A 124 31.80 -23.54 3.91
N GLU A 125 32.33 -24.74 3.65
CA GLU A 125 31.67 -25.83 2.92
C GLU A 125 30.39 -26.33 3.62
N GLY A 126 29.31 -26.48 2.85
CA GLY A 126 28.31 -27.55 2.92
C GLY A 126 27.28 -27.53 4.05
N ASP A 127 25.98 -27.52 3.71
CA ASP A 127 25.08 -28.67 3.85
C ASP A 127 23.67 -28.31 3.32
N GLU A 128 23.04 -29.25 2.63
CA GLU A 128 21.68 -29.13 2.08
C GLU A 128 20.65 -29.45 3.17
N THR A 129 20.09 -28.44 3.85
CA THR A 129 18.89 -28.61 4.69
C THR A 129 17.75 -27.69 4.26
N LEU A 130 16.97 -28.16 3.29
CA LEU A 130 15.74 -27.56 2.75
C LEU A 130 14.57 -27.58 3.76
N ASN A 131 14.68 -26.88 4.89
CA ASN A 131 13.57 -26.65 5.86
C ASN A 131 13.75 -25.38 6.74
N GLU A 132 14.35 -24.30 6.22
CA GLU A 132 14.58 -23.04 6.96
C GLU A 132 13.81 -21.81 6.44
N ASP A 133 13.27 -21.86 5.22
CA ASP A 133 12.84 -20.67 4.46
C ASP A 133 11.72 -19.83 5.15
N VAL A 134 10.70 -20.45 5.75
CA VAL A 134 9.59 -19.71 6.40
C VAL A 134 9.97 -19.11 7.75
N ARG A 135 11.06 -19.57 8.39
CA ARG A 135 11.46 -19.07 9.72
C ARG A 135 12.27 -17.78 9.64
N ASP A 136 12.76 -17.39 8.47
CA ASP A 136 13.72 -16.29 8.34
C ASP A 136 13.09 -14.91 8.11
N VAL A 137 11.86 -14.83 7.58
CA VAL A 137 11.16 -13.53 7.44
C VAL A 137 10.55 -13.11 8.76
N GLU A 138 9.70 -13.95 9.36
CA GLU A 138 9.03 -13.63 10.62
C GLU A 138 10.05 -13.38 11.74
N SER A 139 11.09 -14.21 11.86
CA SER A 139 12.14 -14.01 12.88
C SER A 139 12.97 -12.76 12.64
N PHE A 140 13.25 -12.41 11.39
CA PHE A 140 13.99 -11.20 11.04
C PHE A 140 13.17 -9.95 11.32
N LEU A 141 11.92 -9.91 10.89
CA LEU A 141 10.99 -8.82 11.19
C LEU A 141 10.80 -8.67 12.70
N LYS A 142 10.63 -9.79 13.41
CA LYS A 142 10.54 -9.80 14.88
C LYS A 142 11.81 -9.31 15.56
N GLY A 143 12.99 -9.66 15.03
CA GLY A 143 14.28 -9.15 15.51
C GLY A 143 14.42 -7.64 15.36
N LEU A 144 13.75 -7.05 14.37
CA LEU A 144 13.67 -5.61 14.14
C LEU A 144 12.45 -4.94 14.79
N GLY A 145 11.52 -5.72 15.35
CA GLY A 145 10.26 -5.22 15.92
C GLY A 145 9.21 -4.79 14.88
N LEU A 146 9.36 -5.20 13.61
CA LEU A 146 8.54 -4.77 12.47
C LEU A 146 7.45 -5.77 12.05
N GLN A 147 7.30 -6.88 12.78
CA GLN A 147 6.36 -7.94 12.43
C GLN A 147 4.92 -7.42 12.35
N GLU A 148 4.49 -6.66 13.36
CA GLU A 148 3.14 -6.10 13.41
C GLU A 148 2.89 -5.10 12.27
N ASP A 149 3.87 -4.26 11.94
CA ASP A 149 3.77 -3.28 10.85
C ASP A 149 3.62 -3.97 9.49
N PHE A 150 4.36 -5.06 9.28
CA PHE A 150 4.27 -5.86 8.07
C PHE A 150 2.94 -6.64 7.97
N ASP A 151 2.48 -7.25 9.05
CA ASP A 151 1.22 -7.98 9.09
C ASP A 151 0.01 -7.07 8.85
N ASN A 152 0.11 -5.80 9.27
CA ASN A 152 -0.92 -4.78 9.09
C ASN A 152 -0.79 -4.00 7.77
N LEU A 153 0.16 -4.35 6.91
CA LEU A 153 0.43 -3.63 5.68
C LEU A 153 -0.81 -3.59 4.77
N PHE A 154 -1.22 -2.39 4.39
CA PHE A 154 -2.43 -2.13 3.60
C PHE A 154 -3.77 -2.59 4.21
N SER A 155 -3.80 -2.93 5.51
CA SER A 155 -5.01 -3.41 6.19
C SER A 155 -6.18 -2.43 6.05
N ARG A 156 -5.94 -1.12 6.24
CA ARG A 156 -6.98 -0.08 6.15
C ARG A 156 -7.59 -0.03 4.75
N SER A 157 -6.75 0.04 3.71
CA SER A 157 -7.24 0.05 2.32
C SER A 157 -7.96 -1.25 1.96
N LEU A 158 -7.47 -2.40 2.43
CA LEU A 158 -8.11 -3.68 2.16
C LEU A 158 -9.47 -3.80 2.85
N ASP A 159 -9.63 -3.24 4.05
CA ASP A 159 -10.92 -3.19 4.74
C ASP A 159 -11.92 -2.30 4.00
N GLU A 160 -11.52 -1.11 3.55
CA GLU A 160 -12.34 -0.24 2.68
C GLU A 160 -12.77 -0.92 1.36
N LEU A 161 -11.95 -1.86 0.87
CA LEU A 161 -12.23 -2.63 -0.34
C LEU A 161 -13.10 -3.88 -0.07
N ARG A 162 -13.23 -4.34 1.18
CA ARG A 162 -14.08 -5.48 1.58
C ARG A 162 -15.56 -5.12 1.55
N ASP A 163 -15.91 -3.89 1.93
CA ASP A 163 -17.29 -3.38 1.98
C ASP A 163 -18.00 -3.33 0.61
N VAL A 164 -17.28 -3.63 -0.47
CA VAL A 164 -17.77 -3.56 -1.85
C VAL A 164 -18.27 -4.91 -2.37
N VAL A 165 -17.98 -6.02 -1.67
CA VAL A 165 -18.51 -7.35 -2.02
C VAL A 165 -19.81 -7.60 -1.25
N GLY A 166 -20.73 -6.64 -1.34
CA GLY A 166 -22.15 -6.92 -1.11
C GLY A 166 -22.70 -7.64 -2.33
N PHE A 167 -22.73 -8.96 -2.29
CA PHE A 167 -23.67 -9.69 -3.14
C PHE A 167 -25.07 -9.28 -2.69
N ASP A 168 -25.75 -8.45 -3.48
CA ASP A 168 -27.21 -8.37 -3.44
C ASP A 168 -27.75 -9.80 -3.60
N SER A 169 -28.22 -10.36 -2.49
CA SER A 169 -29.02 -11.57 -2.49
C SER A 169 -30.47 -11.11 -2.53
N ASP A 170 -31.01 -11.06 -3.74
CA ASP A 170 -32.46 -11.08 -4.01
C ASP A 170 -32.81 -12.43 -4.66
#